data_AF-A0A239F283-F1
#
_entry.id   AF-A0A239F283-F1
#
_cell.length_a   1.000
_cell.length_b   1.000
_cell.length_c   1.000
_cell.angle_alpha   90.00
_cell.angle_beta   90.00
_cell.angle_gamma   90.00
#
_symmetry.space_group_name_H-M   'P 1'
#
loop_
_entity.id
_entity.type
_entity.pdbx_description
1 polymer ?
#
loop_
_entity_poly.entity_id
_entity_poly.type
_entity_poly.pdbx_seq_one_letter_code
_entity_poly.pdbx_strand_id
1 'polypeptide(L)'
;MVTEERPAGVDLSSLAQRHADQWAPAGGHGPSIARLARTAVRLDEDYCRAVAAHYDRAPLRGDGAGLRRRYDRLKRQNLRQFRSIVEAGIEIAPWLGEGQPYEGSRHLRESVHRTGRLHVYLTSSGHGPSPAAGDHPLSGPSGVVVDGVEFCHNDLFRAVHDIFGHVMLGNGFGPKGEFLAAFCHMHTYSRDVHPILFTEQIGQICWFFYGPHLLDGAGGLPGPGDPGYLAPARRPYPEQKVFEFPVRFLDAFTSLFQPERSPDD
;
A
#
# COMPACT_ATOMS: atom_id res chain seq x y z
N MET A 1 -12.11 2.22 -42.72
CA MET A 1 -11.36 1.82 -41.51
C MET A 1 -11.23 3.05 -40.66
N VAL A 2 -12.07 3.18 -39.63
CA VAL A 2 -11.95 4.28 -38.67
C VAL A 2 -10.85 3.83 -37.71
N THR A 3 -9.70 4.48 -37.78
CA THR A 3 -8.68 4.38 -36.74
C THR A 3 -9.28 5.04 -35.50
N GLU A 4 -9.80 4.22 -34.57
CA GLU A 4 -10.04 4.68 -33.21
C GLU A 4 -8.69 5.11 -32.64
N GLU A 5 -8.45 6.43 -32.61
CA GLU A 5 -7.43 7.00 -31.74
C GLU A 5 -7.82 6.61 -30.31
N ARG A 6 -7.07 5.66 -29.74
CA ARG A 6 -7.16 5.36 -28.31
C ARG A 6 -6.93 6.67 -27.56
N PRO A 7 -7.81 7.09 -26.64
CA PRO A 7 -7.55 8.27 -25.82
C PRO A 7 -6.19 8.11 -25.14
N ALA A 8 -5.42 9.20 -25.09
CA ALA A 8 -4.13 9.22 -24.41
C ALA A 8 -4.31 8.64 -22.99
N GLY A 9 -3.50 7.65 -22.63
CA GLY A 9 -3.59 6.99 -21.32
C GLY A 9 -3.47 8.02 -20.19
N VAL A 10 -4.14 7.74 -19.06
CA VAL A 10 -4.12 8.61 -17.89
C VAL A 10 -2.69 8.80 -17.38
N ASP A 11 -2.21 10.04 -17.29
CA ASP A 11 -0.90 10.36 -16.72
C ASP A 11 -0.95 10.30 -15.18
N LEU A 12 -0.83 9.06 -14.68
CA LEU A 12 -0.80 8.75 -13.26
C LEU A 12 0.39 9.43 -12.54
N SER A 13 1.53 9.60 -13.20
CA SER A 13 2.72 10.22 -12.60
C SER A 13 2.48 11.69 -12.28
N SER A 14 1.91 12.44 -13.24
CA SER A 14 1.51 13.84 -13.01
C SER A 14 0.43 13.95 -11.96
N LEU A 15 -0.50 13.00 -11.90
CA LEU A 15 -1.54 12.98 -10.88
C LEU A 15 -0.97 12.77 -9.47
N ALA A 16 -0.08 11.79 -9.29
CA ALA A 16 0.61 11.56 -8.04
C ALA A 16 1.49 12.75 -7.63
N GLN A 17 2.17 13.39 -8.59
CA GLN A 17 2.99 14.57 -8.34
C GLN A 17 2.17 15.73 -7.77
N ARG A 18 0.95 15.97 -8.30
CA ARG A 18 0.03 17.00 -7.76
C ARG A 18 -0.35 16.74 -6.30
N HIS A 19 -0.44 15.49 -5.87
CA HIS A 19 -0.67 15.16 -4.45
C HIS A 19 0.57 15.37 -3.61
N ALA A 20 1.74 14.98 -4.10
CA ALA A 20 3.02 15.21 -3.41
C ALA A 20 3.30 16.72 -3.21
N ASP A 21 3.02 17.54 -4.22
CA ASP A 21 3.27 18.98 -4.21
C ASP A 21 2.41 19.71 -3.17
N GLN A 22 1.22 19.21 -2.83
CA GLN A 22 0.38 19.77 -1.76
C GLN A 22 1.05 19.73 -0.38
N TRP A 23 2.01 18.83 -0.20
CA TRP A 23 2.71 18.61 1.07
C TRP A 23 4.16 19.06 1.04
N ALA A 24 4.61 19.66 -0.07
CA ALA A 24 5.93 20.22 -0.16
C ALA A 24 6.09 21.35 0.89
N PRO A 25 7.24 21.42 1.59
CA PRO A 25 7.50 22.53 2.49
C PRO A 25 7.48 23.85 1.72
N ALA A 26 7.00 24.93 2.37
CA ALA A 26 6.95 26.24 1.75
C ALA A 26 8.33 26.66 1.24
N GLY A 27 8.45 26.91 -0.07
CA GLY A 27 9.70 27.27 -0.74
C GLY A 27 10.64 26.11 -1.10
N GLY A 28 10.22 24.87 -0.91
CA GLY A 28 10.97 23.67 -1.33
C GLY A 28 10.15 22.75 -2.23
N HIS A 29 10.82 21.77 -2.83
CA HIS A 29 10.18 20.66 -3.55
C HIS A 29 10.57 19.36 -2.85
N GLY A 30 9.60 18.49 -2.58
CA GLY A 30 9.90 17.10 -2.22
C GLY A 30 10.60 16.37 -3.39
N PRO A 31 11.08 15.14 -3.18
CA PRO A 31 11.56 14.33 -4.31
C PRO A 31 10.41 14.16 -5.33
N SER A 32 10.70 14.32 -6.63
CA SER A 32 9.68 14.12 -7.65
C SER A 32 9.26 12.65 -7.73
N ILE A 33 7.99 12.39 -8.00
CA ILE A 33 7.46 11.04 -8.19
C ILE A 33 8.22 10.31 -9.28
N ALA A 34 8.56 10.99 -10.37
CA ALA A 34 9.38 10.42 -11.45
C ALA A 34 10.78 9.97 -10.96
N ARG A 35 11.38 10.69 -10.01
CA ARG A 35 12.66 10.28 -9.40
C ARG A 35 12.46 9.11 -8.45
N LEU A 36 11.43 9.15 -7.61
CA LEU A 36 11.10 8.06 -6.69
C LEU A 36 10.83 6.76 -7.44
N ALA A 37 10.17 6.82 -8.60
CA ALA A 37 9.92 5.68 -9.47
C ALA A 37 11.19 4.97 -9.99
N ARG A 38 12.34 5.67 -10.02
CA ARG A 38 13.66 5.15 -10.41
C ARG A 38 14.55 4.82 -9.21
N THR A 39 13.94 4.48 -8.09
CA THR A 39 14.66 4.15 -6.87
C THR A 39 14.81 2.64 -6.78
N ALA A 40 16.00 2.17 -6.47
CA ALA A 40 16.24 0.79 -6.13
C ALA A 40 16.08 0.61 -4.62
N VAL A 41 15.49 -0.51 -4.20
CA VAL A 41 15.46 -0.92 -2.80
C VAL A 41 16.34 -2.15 -2.61
N ARG A 42 17.18 -2.11 -1.57
CA ARG A 42 17.87 -3.29 -1.06
C ARG A 42 17.08 -3.81 0.14
N LEU A 43 16.42 -4.95 -0.02
CA LEU A 43 15.77 -5.60 1.11
C LEU A 43 16.82 -6.04 2.13
N ASP A 44 16.53 -5.74 3.39
CA ASP A 44 17.27 -6.17 4.56
C ASP A 44 16.33 -7.07 5.38
N GLU A 45 16.65 -8.36 5.44
CA GLU A 45 15.82 -9.33 6.12
C GLU A 45 15.76 -9.08 7.63
N ASP A 46 16.87 -8.68 8.25
CA ASP A 46 16.92 -8.39 9.69
C ASP A 46 16.04 -7.19 10.03
N TYR A 47 16.07 -6.17 9.16
CA TYR A 47 15.13 -5.06 9.25
C TYR A 47 13.67 -5.53 9.12
N CYS A 48 13.35 -6.35 8.13
CA CYS A 48 11.99 -6.84 7.91
C CYS A 48 11.49 -7.65 9.12
N ARG A 49 12.34 -8.53 9.67
CA ARG A 49 12.06 -9.30 10.88
C ARG A 49 11.89 -8.41 12.10
N ALA A 50 12.68 -7.35 12.25
CA ALA A 50 12.53 -6.38 13.33
C ALA A 50 11.20 -5.62 13.27
N VAL A 51 10.79 -5.19 12.07
CA VAL A 51 9.47 -4.58 11.85
C VAL A 51 8.36 -5.57 12.15
N ALA A 52 8.46 -6.79 11.64
CA ALA A 52 7.47 -7.84 11.83
C ALA A 52 7.27 -8.18 13.32
N ALA A 53 8.38 -8.34 14.05
CA ALA A 53 8.35 -8.60 15.49
C ALA A 53 7.81 -7.42 16.30
N HIS A 54 8.04 -6.19 15.84
CA HIS A 54 7.42 -5.00 16.46
C HIS A 54 5.90 -4.98 16.22
N TYR A 55 5.46 -5.23 14.98
CA TYR A 55 4.05 -5.33 14.62
C TYR A 55 3.35 -6.42 15.44
N ASP A 56 3.95 -7.60 15.54
CA ASP A 56 3.42 -8.75 16.26
C ASP A 56 3.12 -8.45 17.74
N ARG A 57 4.05 -7.76 18.42
CA ARG A 57 3.89 -7.37 19.84
C ARG A 57 3.11 -6.07 20.05
N ALA A 58 2.86 -5.29 19.00
CA ALA A 58 2.14 -4.03 19.11
C ALA A 58 0.71 -4.27 19.62
N PRO A 59 0.15 -3.34 20.41
CA PRO A 59 -1.24 -3.43 20.82
C PRO A 59 -2.15 -3.42 19.60
N LEU A 60 -3.30 -4.08 19.70
CA LEU A 60 -4.34 -4.02 18.68
C LEU A 60 -4.79 -2.59 18.43
N ARG A 61 -4.83 -1.77 19.49
CA ARG A 61 -5.29 -0.39 19.41
C ARG A 61 -4.58 0.52 20.39
N GLY A 62 -4.03 1.60 19.87
CA GLY A 62 -3.67 2.80 20.61
C GLY A 62 -4.84 3.78 20.69
N ASP A 63 -4.86 4.62 21.72
CA ASP A 63 -5.98 5.47 22.08
C ASP A 63 -5.60 6.97 22.22
N GLY A 64 -4.62 7.44 21.45
CA GLY A 64 -4.19 8.83 21.45
C GLY A 64 -5.07 9.77 20.60
N ALA A 65 -5.34 10.99 21.08
CA ALA A 65 -5.98 12.02 20.26
C ALA A 65 -5.15 12.41 19.02
N GLY A 66 -3.82 12.32 19.11
CA GLY A 66 -2.91 12.48 17.98
C GLY A 66 -3.13 11.40 16.91
N LEU A 67 -3.18 10.14 17.33
CA LEU A 67 -3.43 8.98 16.46
C LEU A 67 -4.75 9.12 15.69
N ARG A 68 -5.85 9.47 16.39
CA ARG A 68 -7.15 9.72 15.75
C ARG A 68 -7.07 10.81 14.67
N ARG A 69 -6.44 11.95 14.98
CA ARG A 69 -6.28 13.05 14.02
C ARG A 69 -5.47 12.64 12.78
N ARG A 70 -4.43 11.81 12.94
CA ARG A 70 -3.65 11.30 11.80
C ARG A 70 -4.51 10.37 10.94
N TYR A 71 -5.27 9.46 11.53
CA TYR A 71 -6.21 8.62 10.76
C TYR A 71 -7.26 9.43 10.04
N ASP A 72 -7.83 10.47 10.66
CA ASP A 72 -8.78 11.35 9.98
C ASP A 72 -8.15 12.12 8.82
N ARG A 73 -6.86 12.50 8.96
CA ARG A 73 -6.11 13.09 7.84
C ARG A 73 -5.88 12.07 6.72
N LEU A 74 -5.48 10.85 7.05
CA LEU A 74 -5.29 9.76 6.10
C LEU A 74 -6.57 9.48 5.31
N LYS A 75 -7.73 9.36 5.98
CA LYS A 75 -9.05 9.19 5.34
C LYS A 75 -9.33 10.30 4.32
N ARG A 76 -9.12 11.57 4.69
CA ARG A 76 -9.32 12.72 3.80
C ARG A 76 -8.33 12.73 2.63
N GLN A 77 -7.11 12.23 2.82
CA GLN A 77 -6.10 12.13 1.76
C GLN A 77 -6.44 10.98 0.79
N ASN A 78 -6.83 9.80 1.30
CA ASN A 78 -7.33 8.68 0.50
C ASN A 78 -8.52 9.10 -0.37
N LEU A 79 -9.51 9.80 0.21
CA LEU A 79 -10.68 10.25 -0.54
C LEU A 79 -10.32 11.24 -1.65
N ARG A 80 -9.37 12.16 -1.41
CA ARG A 80 -8.90 13.11 -2.43
C ARG A 80 -8.16 12.41 -3.56
N GLN A 81 -7.28 11.49 -3.22
CA GLN A 81 -6.57 10.67 -4.18
C GLN A 81 -7.54 9.84 -5.03
N PHE A 82 -8.49 9.15 -4.39
CA PHE A 82 -9.52 8.37 -5.06
C PHE A 82 -10.32 9.22 -6.06
N ARG A 83 -10.84 10.38 -5.63
CA ARG A 83 -11.60 11.29 -6.50
C ARG A 83 -10.79 11.71 -7.72
N SER A 84 -9.53 12.04 -7.51
CA SER A 84 -8.66 12.49 -8.59
C SER A 84 -8.34 11.39 -9.62
N ILE A 85 -8.34 10.11 -9.20
CA ILE A 85 -8.18 8.95 -10.09
C ILE A 85 -9.44 8.78 -10.95
N VAL A 86 -10.62 8.85 -10.32
CA VAL A 86 -11.91 8.75 -11.01
C VAL A 86 -12.12 9.92 -11.98
N GLU A 87 -11.84 11.14 -11.54
CA GLU A 87 -11.89 12.36 -12.37
C GLU A 87 -10.93 12.30 -13.57
N ALA A 88 -9.81 11.59 -13.43
CA ALA A 88 -8.87 11.36 -14.52
C ALA A 88 -9.32 10.25 -15.50
N GLY A 89 -10.45 9.57 -15.23
CA GLY A 89 -11.07 8.61 -16.14
C GLY A 89 -10.76 7.14 -15.83
N ILE A 90 -10.18 6.81 -14.68
CA ILE A 90 -10.05 5.41 -14.23
C ILE A 90 -11.30 5.03 -13.46
N GLU A 91 -12.00 4.00 -13.93
CA GLU A 91 -13.11 3.40 -13.20
C GLU A 91 -12.58 2.59 -12.02
N ILE A 92 -13.16 2.78 -10.83
CA ILE A 92 -12.87 1.94 -9.66
C ILE A 92 -14.13 1.18 -9.33
N ALA A 93 -14.04 -0.13 -9.09
CA ALA A 93 -15.20 -0.98 -8.89
C ALA A 93 -14.98 -2.03 -7.81
N PRO A 94 -16.02 -2.45 -7.09
CA PRO A 94 -15.92 -3.59 -6.19
C PRO A 94 -15.65 -4.87 -6.98
N TRP A 95 -14.82 -5.75 -6.42
CA TRP A 95 -14.78 -7.16 -6.83
C TRP A 95 -15.82 -7.95 -6.02
N LEU A 96 -16.80 -8.53 -6.70
CA LEU A 96 -17.89 -9.31 -6.10
C LEU A 96 -17.82 -10.79 -6.44
N GLY A 97 -16.81 -11.22 -7.20
CA GLY A 97 -16.58 -12.62 -7.54
C GLY A 97 -15.88 -13.39 -6.42
N GLU A 98 -15.73 -14.69 -6.63
CA GLU A 98 -14.95 -15.54 -5.73
C GLU A 98 -13.44 -15.26 -5.89
N GLY A 99 -12.69 -15.43 -4.80
CA GLY A 99 -11.23 -15.28 -4.81
C GLY A 99 -10.75 -13.84 -5.08
N GLN A 100 -9.47 -13.72 -5.43
CA GLN A 100 -8.83 -12.45 -5.75
C GLN A 100 -9.19 -11.99 -7.18
N PRO A 101 -9.36 -10.68 -7.44
CA PRO A 101 -9.64 -10.15 -8.78
C PRO A 101 -8.47 -10.34 -9.75
N TYR A 102 -7.24 -10.52 -9.23
CA TYR A 102 -6.03 -10.64 -10.02
C TYR A 102 -5.16 -11.79 -9.54
N GLU A 103 -4.53 -12.49 -10.49
CA GLU A 103 -3.55 -13.54 -10.22
C GLU A 103 -2.24 -12.99 -9.61
N GLY A 104 -1.97 -11.71 -9.85
CA GLY A 104 -0.81 -10.99 -9.34
C GLY A 104 -0.69 -9.60 -9.95
N SER A 105 0.36 -8.87 -9.58
CA SER A 105 0.53 -7.47 -9.98
C SER A 105 0.63 -7.27 -11.50
N ARG A 106 1.14 -8.27 -12.23
CA ARG A 106 1.18 -8.22 -13.70
C ARG A 106 -0.24 -8.19 -14.28
N HIS A 107 -1.09 -9.11 -13.85
CA HIS A 107 -2.48 -9.17 -14.28
C HIS A 107 -3.24 -7.90 -13.88
N LEU A 108 -3.04 -7.39 -12.65
CA LEU A 108 -3.63 -6.10 -12.23
C LEU A 108 -3.27 -4.98 -13.22
N ARG A 109 -1.97 -4.78 -13.48
CA ARG A 109 -1.48 -3.70 -14.35
C ARG A 109 -2.01 -3.82 -15.76
N GLU A 110 -1.90 -5.00 -16.36
CA GLU A 110 -2.36 -5.25 -17.73
C GLU A 110 -3.88 -5.04 -17.84
N SER A 111 -4.65 -5.47 -16.85
CA SER A 111 -6.11 -5.27 -16.83
C SER A 111 -6.48 -3.80 -16.72
N VAL A 112 -5.87 -3.03 -15.81
CA VAL A 112 -6.15 -1.59 -15.67
C VAL A 112 -5.74 -0.82 -16.93
N HIS A 113 -4.56 -1.09 -17.50
CA HIS A 113 -4.11 -0.44 -18.73
C HIS A 113 -5.01 -0.74 -19.93
N ARG A 114 -5.54 -1.98 -20.01
CA ARG A 114 -6.39 -2.42 -21.11
C ARG A 114 -7.82 -1.90 -20.99
N THR A 115 -8.37 -1.87 -19.78
CA THR A 115 -9.81 -1.63 -19.54
C THR A 115 -10.11 -0.26 -18.98
N GLY A 116 -9.12 0.45 -18.43
CA GLY A 116 -9.35 1.66 -17.65
C GLY A 116 -10.02 1.41 -16.30
N ARG A 117 -10.20 0.15 -15.88
CA ARG A 117 -10.94 -0.23 -14.66
C ARG A 117 -10.08 -1.00 -13.67
N LEU A 118 -10.11 -0.57 -12.41
CA LEU A 118 -9.58 -1.31 -11.28
C LEU A 118 -10.73 -1.95 -10.49
N HIS A 119 -10.71 -3.28 -10.41
CA HIS A 119 -11.44 -4.02 -9.39
C HIS A 119 -10.69 -4.01 -8.05
N VAL A 120 -11.38 -3.57 -7.00
CA VAL A 120 -10.91 -3.51 -5.62
C VAL A 120 -11.38 -4.76 -4.89
N TYR A 121 -10.43 -5.52 -4.35
CA TYR A 121 -10.76 -6.59 -3.43
C TYR A 121 -11.21 -5.99 -2.09
N LEU A 122 -12.50 -6.13 -1.78
CA LEU A 122 -13.15 -5.44 -0.67
C LEU A 122 -12.64 -5.92 0.69
N THR A 123 -12.56 -4.99 1.62
CA THR A 123 -12.22 -5.24 3.03
C THR A 123 -13.19 -6.25 3.67
N SER A 124 -14.47 -6.22 3.28
CA SER A 124 -15.48 -7.19 3.71
C SER A 124 -15.27 -8.61 3.14
N SER A 125 -14.59 -8.74 2.00
CA SER A 125 -14.32 -10.02 1.33
C SER A 125 -12.99 -10.64 1.74
N GLY A 126 -12.02 -9.83 2.14
CA GLY A 126 -10.79 -10.33 2.71
C GLY A 126 -9.91 -9.24 3.30
N HIS A 127 -9.96 -9.18 4.61
CA HIS A 127 -9.06 -8.44 5.46
C HIS A 127 -8.77 -9.35 6.65
N GLY A 128 -7.56 -9.29 7.20
CA GLY A 128 -7.20 -10.13 8.36
C GLY A 128 -8.18 -9.92 9.52
N PRO A 129 -8.15 -10.79 10.54
CA PRO A 129 -9.04 -10.67 11.69
C PRO A 129 -8.96 -9.24 12.26
N SER A 130 -10.10 -8.55 12.24
CA SER A 130 -10.24 -7.24 12.85
C SER A 130 -10.74 -7.44 14.28
N PRO A 131 -10.17 -6.75 15.28
CA PRO A 131 -10.71 -6.77 16.64
C PRO A 131 -12.12 -6.16 16.62
N ALA A 132 -13.16 -6.99 16.52
CA ALA A 132 -14.57 -6.62 16.31
C ALA A 132 -14.82 -5.71 15.07
N ALA A 133 -15.78 -6.09 14.23
CA ALA A 133 -16.19 -5.25 13.11
C ALA A 133 -16.55 -3.83 13.60
N GLY A 134 -15.84 -2.82 13.11
CA GLY A 134 -16.06 -1.40 13.46
C GLY A 134 -14.99 -0.76 14.36
N ASP A 135 -14.03 -1.50 14.91
CA ASP A 135 -13.03 -0.92 15.83
C ASP A 135 -11.79 -0.33 15.12
N HIS A 136 -11.59 -0.62 13.83
CA HIS A 136 -10.49 -0.02 13.06
C HIS A 136 -10.93 1.29 12.39
N PRO A 137 -10.17 2.41 12.51
CA PRO A 137 -10.55 3.70 11.93
C PRO A 137 -10.82 3.65 10.43
N LEU A 138 -10.15 2.76 9.68
CA LEU A 138 -10.34 2.62 8.23
C LEU A 138 -11.52 1.71 7.84
N SER A 139 -12.13 0.97 8.78
CA SER A 139 -13.31 0.13 8.50
C SER A 139 -14.62 0.91 8.44
N GLY A 140 -14.62 2.19 8.84
CA GLY A 140 -15.81 3.04 8.77
C GLY A 140 -16.21 3.39 7.32
N PRO A 141 -17.49 3.72 7.08
CA PRO A 141 -18.00 4.10 5.76
C PRO A 141 -17.28 5.35 5.25
N SER A 142 -16.94 5.36 3.97
CA SER A 142 -16.27 6.50 3.33
C SER A 142 -17.24 7.51 2.71
N GLY A 143 -18.52 7.13 2.56
CA GLY A 143 -19.53 7.89 1.81
C GLY A 143 -19.40 7.77 0.29
N VAL A 144 -18.50 6.91 -0.22
CA VAL A 144 -18.37 6.60 -1.65
C VAL A 144 -19.14 5.32 -1.94
N VAL A 145 -20.14 5.40 -2.84
CA VAL A 145 -20.93 4.26 -3.29
C VAL A 145 -20.61 3.99 -4.76
N VAL A 146 -20.20 2.78 -5.07
CA VAL A 146 -19.93 2.33 -6.45
C VAL A 146 -20.63 1.01 -6.70
N ASP A 147 -21.36 0.91 -7.82
CA ASP A 147 -22.10 -0.29 -8.21
C ASP A 147 -23.01 -0.83 -7.08
N GLY A 148 -23.60 0.08 -6.30
CA GLY A 148 -24.47 -0.24 -5.15
C GLY A 148 -23.75 -0.65 -3.86
N VAL A 149 -22.41 -0.66 -3.86
CA VAL A 149 -21.58 -1.01 -2.69
C VAL A 149 -20.99 0.25 -2.08
N GLU A 150 -21.23 0.46 -0.78
CA GLU A 150 -20.55 1.52 -0.03
C GLU A 150 -19.14 1.07 0.38
N PHE A 151 -18.13 1.79 -0.09
CA PHE A 151 -16.74 1.53 0.24
C PHE A 151 -16.43 2.03 1.65
N CYS A 152 -15.68 1.25 2.43
CA CYS A 152 -15.06 1.76 3.65
C CYS A 152 -13.78 2.55 3.31
N HIS A 153 -13.22 3.27 4.29
CA HIS A 153 -11.99 4.03 4.06
C HIS A 153 -10.79 3.16 3.68
N ASN A 154 -10.76 1.90 4.12
CA ASN A 154 -9.73 0.95 3.72
C ASN A 154 -9.87 0.52 2.26
N ASP A 155 -11.10 0.40 1.73
CA ASP A 155 -11.30 0.10 0.30
C ASP A 155 -10.79 1.24 -0.58
N LEU A 156 -11.02 2.50 -0.16
CA LEU A 156 -10.39 3.65 -0.81
C LEU A 156 -8.87 3.59 -0.73
N PHE A 157 -8.31 3.20 0.43
CA PHE A 157 -6.87 3.09 0.62
C PHE A 157 -6.24 2.03 -0.31
N ARG A 158 -6.88 0.86 -0.40
CA ARG A 158 -6.47 -0.22 -1.32
C ARG A 158 -6.51 0.25 -2.76
N ALA A 159 -7.59 0.92 -3.18
CA ALA A 159 -7.71 1.44 -4.53
C ALA A 159 -6.59 2.42 -4.91
N VAL A 160 -6.33 3.42 -4.05
CA VAL A 160 -5.30 4.43 -4.34
C VAL A 160 -3.89 3.82 -4.29
N HIS A 161 -3.67 2.84 -3.41
CA HIS A 161 -2.42 2.11 -3.33
C HIS A 161 -2.20 1.22 -4.56
N ASP A 162 -3.22 0.52 -5.05
CA ASP A 162 -3.09 -0.30 -6.25
C ASP A 162 -2.77 0.57 -7.48
N ILE A 163 -3.43 1.72 -7.63
CA ILE A 163 -3.16 2.64 -8.73
C ILE A 163 -1.78 3.29 -8.62
N PHE A 164 -1.47 3.99 -7.52
CA PHE A 164 -0.21 4.73 -7.42
C PHE A 164 0.98 3.86 -7.05
N GLY A 165 0.78 2.78 -6.30
CA GLY A 165 1.82 1.87 -5.87
C GLY A 165 2.19 0.84 -6.94
N HIS A 166 1.19 0.20 -7.57
CA HIS A 166 1.41 -0.91 -8.49
C HIS A 166 1.19 -0.54 -9.96
N VAL A 167 0.09 0.13 -10.33
CA VAL A 167 -0.20 0.48 -11.74
C VAL A 167 0.78 1.50 -12.27
N MET A 168 0.92 2.63 -11.58
CA MET A 168 1.76 3.74 -12.00
C MET A 168 3.24 3.36 -12.10
N LEU A 169 3.73 2.56 -11.15
CA LEU A 169 5.16 2.31 -10.95
C LEU A 169 5.64 0.94 -11.47
N GLY A 170 4.72 0.04 -11.82
CA GLY A 170 5.08 -1.30 -12.26
C GLY A 170 5.51 -2.25 -11.14
N ASN A 171 5.28 -1.92 -9.87
CA ASN A 171 5.75 -2.69 -8.73
C ASN A 171 4.99 -4.00 -8.51
N GLY A 172 5.71 -5.03 -8.03
CA GLY A 172 5.17 -6.34 -7.68
C GLY A 172 4.44 -6.41 -6.34
N PHE A 173 3.69 -7.50 -6.10
CA PHE A 173 3.11 -7.83 -4.78
C PHE A 173 4.06 -8.61 -3.85
N GLY A 174 5.28 -8.89 -4.31
CA GLY A 174 6.32 -9.46 -3.45
C GLY A 174 6.94 -8.38 -2.56
N PRO A 175 7.71 -8.75 -1.51
CA PRO A 175 8.25 -7.81 -0.52
C PRO A 175 8.95 -6.59 -1.12
N LYS A 176 9.79 -6.81 -2.15
CA LYS A 176 10.52 -5.74 -2.83
C LYS A 176 9.59 -4.75 -3.52
N GLY A 177 8.58 -5.27 -4.21
CA GLY A 177 7.60 -4.47 -4.94
C GLY A 177 6.70 -3.69 -3.99
N GLU A 178 6.25 -4.30 -2.91
CA GLU A 178 5.47 -3.65 -1.84
C GLU A 178 6.26 -2.51 -1.19
N PHE A 179 7.55 -2.70 -0.91
CA PHE A 179 8.41 -1.66 -0.35
C PHE A 179 8.53 -0.46 -1.30
N LEU A 180 8.74 -0.70 -2.59
CA LEU A 180 8.81 0.37 -3.60
C LEU A 180 7.45 1.07 -3.78
N ALA A 181 6.36 0.30 -3.83
CA ALA A 181 5.00 0.80 -3.95
C ALA A 181 4.65 1.70 -2.76
N ALA A 182 4.87 1.21 -1.54
CA ALA A 182 4.65 1.95 -0.32
C ALA A 182 5.54 3.20 -0.23
N PHE A 183 6.85 3.08 -0.50
CA PHE A 183 7.77 4.22 -0.43
C PHE A 183 7.35 5.35 -1.34
N CYS A 184 7.04 5.06 -2.61
CA CYS A 184 6.60 6.09 -3.55
C CYS A 184 5.22 6.63 -3.17
N HIS A 185 4.27 5.75 -2.83
CA HIS A 185 2.91 6.16 -2.48
C HIS A 185 2.89 7.03 -1.21
N MET A 186 3.69 6.71 -0.19
CA MET A 186 3.83 7.52 1.03
C MET A 186 4.20 8.98 0.73
N HIS A 187 4.99 9.25 -0.31
CA HIS A 187 5.36 10.63 -0.69
C HIS A 187 4.21 11.44 -1.30
N THR A 188 3.07 10.81 -1.61
CA THR A 188 1.83 11.51 -2.00
C THR A 188 0.96 11.92 -0.80
N TYR A 189 1.38 11.56 0.41
CA TYR A 189 0.74 11.91 1.67
C TYR A 189 1.55 12.94 2.45
N SER A 190 0.93 13.55 3.45
CA SER A 190 1.65 14.44 4.36
C SER A 190 2.52 13.65 5.33
N ARG A 191 3.69 14.20 5.67
CA ARG A 191 4.67 13.53 6.55
C ARG A 191 4.11 13.10 7.91
N ASP A 192 3.11 13.80 8.43
CA ASP A 192 2.49 13.45 9.70
C ASP A 192 1.66 12.15 9.65
N VAL A 193 1.26 11.63 8.49
CA VAL A 193 0.58 10.32 8.42
C VAL A 193 1.53 9.17 8.15
N HIS A 194 2.82 9.42 7.89
CA HIS A 194 3.78 8.36 7.58
C HIS A 194 3.87 7.28 8.67
N PRO A 195 3.88 7.59 9.98
CA PRO A 195 3.95 6.56 11.01
C PRO A 195 2.78 5.58 11.01
N ILE A 196 1.58 6.03 10.63
CA ILE A 196 0.39 5.16 10.53
C ILE A 196 0.30 4.49 9.16
N LEU A 197 0.70 5.15 8.07
CA LEU A 197 0.81 4.50 6.75
C LEU A 197 1.79 3.33 6.80
N PHE A 198 2.89 3.50 7.53
CA PHE A 198 3.85 2.44 7.77
C PHE A 198 3.20 1.26 8.51
N THR A 199 2.32 1.51 9.49
CA THR A 199 1.52 0.47 10.14
C THR A 199 0.62 -0.27 9.16
N GLU A 200 -0.11 0.47 8.32
CA GLU A 200 -1.10 -0.09 7.38
C GLU A 200 -0.48 -0.83 6.18
N GLN A 201 0.78 -0.55 5.85
CA GLN A 201 1.49 -1.15 4.72
C GLN A 201 2.68 -2.00 5.18
N ILE A 202 3.79 -1.36 5.51
CA ILE A 202 5.07 -2.06 5.77
C ILE A 202 5.00 -2.97 6.98
N GLY A 203 4.31 -2.57 8.05
CA GLY A 203 4.09 -3.41 9.22
C GLY A 203 3.42 -4.74 8.86
N GLN A 204 2.33 -4.67 8.09
CA GLN A 204 1.58 -5.83 7.63
C GLN A 204 2.38 -6.69 6.64
N ILE A 205 3.06 -6.07 5.67
CA ILE A 205 3.90 -6.76 4.68
C ILE A 205 5.07 -7.49 5.36
N CYS A 206 5.79 -6.81 6.26
CA CYS A 206 6.86 -7.43 7.03
C CYS A 206 6.35 -8.58 7.87
N TRP A 207 5.22 -8.42 8.56
CA TRP A 207 4.61 -9.50 9.33
C TRP A 207 4.24 -10.69 8.44
N PHE A 208 3.58 -10.46 7.31
CA PHE A 208 3.16 -11.52 6.37
C PHE A 208 4.32 -12.27 5.70
N PHE A 209 5.44 -11.60 5.45
CA PHE A 209 6.59 -12.20 4.76
C PHE A 209 7.72 -12.69 5.68
N TYR A 210 7.87 -12.09 6.86
CA TYR A 210 9.01 -12.28 7.76
C TYR A 210 8.61 -12.40 9.25
N GLY A 211 7.32 -12.63 9.53
CA GLY A 211 6.79 -12.65 10.88
C GLY A 211 7.20 -13.85 11.73
N PRO A 212 7.08 -13.74 13.07
CA PRO A 212 7.41 -14.82 14.00
C PRO A 212 6.71 -16.14 13.69
N HIS A 213 5.49 -16.08 13.13
CA HIS A 213 4.68 -17.26 12.75
C HIS A 213 5.27 -18.08 11.59
N LEU A 214 6.29 -17.58 10.90
CA LEU A 214 6.99 -18.27 9.82
C LEU A 214 8.32 -18.89 10.28
N LEU A 215 8.77 -18.60 11.49
CA LEU A 215 10.08 -19.04 11.96
C LEU A 215 10.04 -20.52 12.38
N ASP A 216 11.13 -21.24 12.09
CA ASP A 216 11.33 -22.58 12.62
C ASP A 216 11.73 -22.56 14.10
N GLY A 217 11.91 -23.75 14.70
CA GLY A 217 12.30 -23.89 16.11
C GLY A 217 13.69 -23.32 16.46
N ALA A 218 14.54 -23.05 15.48
CA ALA A 218 15.84 -22.40 15.65
C ALA A 218 15.78 -20.88 15.37
N GLY A 219 14.61 -20.35 14.98
CA GLY A 219 14.43 -18.96 14.60
C GLY A 219 14.88 -18.63 13.18
N GLY A 220 15.11 -19.64 12.33
CA GLY A 220 15.35 -19.48 10.89
C GLY A 220 14.04 -19.23 10.13
N LEU A 221 14.12 -18.62 8.95
CA LEU A 221 12.98 -18.41 8.05
C LEU A 221 13.05 -19.42 6.89
N PRO A 222 12.25 -20.51 6.90
CA PRO A 222 12.30 -21.52 5.85
C PRO A 222 11.94 -20.94 4.47
N GLY A 223 12.70 -21.33 3.44
CA GLY A 223 12.45 -20.99 2.05
C GLY A 223 11.72 -22.10 1.27
N PRO A 224 11.32 -21.85 0.01
CA PRO A 224 10.68 -22.87 -0.82
C PRO A 224 11.52 -24.15 -0.91
N GLY A 225 10.95 -25.27 -0.48
CA GLY A 225 11.61 -26.58 -0.46
C GLY A 225 12.11 -27.00 0.93
N ASP A 226 12.23 -26.06 1.87
CA ASP A 226 12.63 -26.36 3.24
C ASP A 226 11.47 -26.96 4.05
N PRO A 227 11.74 -27.91 4.98
CA PRO A 227 10.74 -28.36 5.95
C PRO A 227 10.17 -27.17 6.74
N GLY A 228 8.85 -27.09 6.84
CA GLY A 228 8.17 -26.00 7.54
C GLY A 228 7.89 -24.75 6.69
N TYR A 229 8.32 -24.72 5.42
CA TYR A 229 7.95 -23.63 4.51
C TYR A 229 6.43 -23.48 4.35
N LEU A 230 5.94 -22.28 4.66
CA LEU A 230 4.55 -21.90 4.46
C LEU A 230 4.41 -21.02 3.22
N ALA A 231 3.81 -21.57 2.16
CA ALA A 231 3.52 -20.82 0.94
C ALA A 231 2.55 -19.65 1.22
N PRO A 232 2.69 -18.49 0.54
CA PRO A 232 1.86 -17.30 0.80
C PRO A 232 0.35 -17.56 0.87
N ALA A 233 -0.19 -18.39 -0.03
CA ALA A 233 -1.61 -18.73 -0.07
C ALA A 233 -2.13 -19.48 1.18
N ARG A 234 -1.23 -20.00 2.02
CA ARG A 234 -1.53 -20.72 3.26
C ARG A 234 -1.18 -19.93 4.51
N ARG A 235 -0.64 -18.71 4.37
CA ARG A 235 -0.26 -17.87 5.51
C ARG A 235 -1.49 -17.21 6.11
N PRO A 236 -1.53 -17.04 7.45
CA PRO A 236 -2.54 -16.18 8.06
C PRO A 236 -2.36 -14.73 7.58
N TYR A 237 -3.44 -13.98 7.57
CA TYR A 237 -3.38 -12.53 7.39
C TYR A 237 -3.05 -11.84 8.72
N PRO A 238 -2.32 -10.70 8.69
CA PRO A 238 -2.03 -9.94 9.90
C PRO A 238 -3.33 -9.44 10.55
N GLU A 239 -3.39 -9.54 11.88
CA GLU A 239 -4.39 -8.81 12.68
C GLU A 239 -4.29 -7.33 12.35
N GLN A 240 -5.43 -6.65 12.21
CA GLN A 240 -5.45 -5.23 11.90
C GLN A 240 -5.20 -4.41 13.17
N LYS A 241 -4.15 -3.58 13.16
CA LYS A 241 -3.67 -2.85 14.34
C LYS A 241 -3.64 -1.34 14.12
N VAL A 242 -4.04 -0.60 15.14
CA VAL A 242 -4.15 0.86 15.13
C VAL A 242 -3.06 1.45 16.01
N PHE A 243 -1.89 1.77 15.47
CA PHE A 243 -0.79 2.40 16.21
C PHE A 243 0.14 3.19 15.30
N GLU A 244 1.01 4.02 15.88
CA GLU A 244 2.08 4.71 15.16
C GLU A 244 3.39 3.92 15.28
N PHE A 245 4.01 3.56 14.15
CA PHE A 245 5.36 3.00 14.22
C PHE A 245 6.35 4.04 14.76
N PRO A 246 7.30 3.63 15.62
CA PRO A 246 8.38 4.52 16.06
C PRO A 246 9.19 5.06 14.88
N VAL A 247 9.52 6.36 14.91
CA VAL A 247 10.23 7.07 13.82
C VAL A 247 11.52 6.36 13.36
N ARG A 248 12.26 5.73 14.28
CA ARG A 248 13.46 4.95 13.93
C ARG A 248 13.22 3.87 12.86
N PHE A 249 12.02 3.27 12.81
CA PHE A 249 11.69 2.28 11.79
C PHE A 249 11.48 2.93 10.42
N LEU A 250 10.92 4.14 10.39
CA LEU A 250 10.71 4.92 9.18
C LEU A 250 12.04 5.47 8.64
N ASP A 251 12.93 5.92 9.53
CA ASP A 251 14.27 6.38 9.14
C ASP A 251 15.07 5.22 8.53
N ALA A 252 15.07 4.06 9.20
CA ALA A 252 15.69 2.84 8.68
C ALA A 252 15.05 2.40 7.36
N PHE A 253 13.71 2.42 7.24
CA PHE A 253 13.01 2.15 5.98
C PHE A 253 13.53 3.03 4.85
N THR A 254 13.55 4.34 5.07
CA THR A 254 13.96 5.33 4.07
C THR A 254 15.41 5.11 3.64
N SER A 255 16.27 4.63 4.53
CA SER A 255 17.67 4.34 4.21
C SER A 255 17.89 3.11 3.31
N LEU A 256 16.87 2.25 3.14
CA LEU A 256 16.93 1.09 2.23
C LEU A 256 16.85 1.48 0.75
N PHE A 257 16.45 2.72 0.48
CA PHE A 257 16.18 3.24 -0.85
C PHE A 257 17.37 4.04 -1.37
N GLN A 258 17.87 3.64 -2.53
CA GLN A 258 18.98 4.30 -3.22
C GLN A 258 18.50 4.77 -4.59
N PRO A 259 18.92 5.96 -5.07
CA PRO A 259 18.74 6.31 -6.48
C PRO A 259 19.32 5.19 -7.35
N GLU A 260 18.62 4.76 -8.41
CA GLU A 260 19.27 3.93 -9.42
C GLU A 260 20.54 4.64 -9.90
N ARG A 261 21.66 3.92 -9.90
CA ARG A 261 22.87 4.39 -10.59
C ARG A 261 22.52 4.53 -12.06
N SER A 262 22.90 5.65 -12.67
CA SER A 262 22.82 5.78 -14.12
C SER A 262 23.59 4.62 -14.75
N PRO A 263 23.16 4.07 -15.90
CA PRO A 263 23.93 3.07 -16.64
C PRO A 263 25.30 3.57 -17.12
N ASP A 264 25.61 4.85 -16.90
CA ASP A 264 26.90 5.51 -17.21
C ASP A 264 27.81 5.72 -15.97
N ASP A 265 27.49 5.14 -14.80
CA ASP A 265 28.33 5.14 -13.58
C ASP A 265 29.14 3.84 -13.41
#